data_AF-A0A847C3C7-F1
#
_entry.id   AF-A0A847C3C7-F1
#
_cell.length_a   1.000
_cell.length_b   1.000
_cell.length_c   1.000
_cell.angle_alpha   90.00
_cell.angle_beta   90.00
_cell.angle_gamma   90.00
#
_symmetry.space_group_name_H-M   'P 1'
#
loop_
_entity.id
_entity.type
_entity.pdbx_description
1 polymer ?
#
loop_
_entity_poly.entity_id
_entity_poly.type
_entity_poly.pdbx_seq_one_letter_code
_entity_poly.pdbx_strand_id
1 'polypeptide(L)'
;MIFGILTTTLVLFVWNRWRYDLVAMGSLLAATVAGLVPAEEVFAGFGHPAVITVAAVLILSRGLLNAGVVDSIARSLSRVGSQPMAQVAALTVLIAFCSGFMSNVGALALLMPVAIWMSRQHGHSPSLLLMPLAFGSLLGGMITLIGTPPNIIIAAYRKQAGLAPFG
;
A
#
# COMPACT_ATOMS: atom_id res chain seq x y z
N MET A 1 23.40 -11.03 19.05
CA MET A 1 23.40 -9.60 18.64
C MET A 1 22.24 -9.26 17.70
N ILE A 2 22.06 -9.95 16.56
CA ILE A 2 20.93 -9.70 15.62
C ILE A 2 19.56 -9.66 16.32
N PHE A 3 19.22 -10.69 17.10
CA PHE A 3 17.94 -10.76 17.80
C PHE A 3 17.74 -9.58 18.77
N GLY A 4 18.80 -9.10 19.43
CA GLY A 4 18.72 -7.94 20.33
C GLY A 4 18.38 -6.64 19.58
N ILE A 5 18.99 -6.43 18.41
CA ILE A 5 18.70 -5.28 17.55
C ILE A 5 17.26 -5.36 17.04
N LEU A 6 16.81 -6.54 16.59
CA LEU A 6 15.44 -6.75 16.12
C LEU A 6 14.40 -6.50 17.23
N THR A 7 14.59 -7.09 18.42
CA THR A 7 13.67 -6.89 19.55
C THR A 7 13.62 -5.42 19.95
N THR A 8 14.77 -4.74 20.03
CA THR A 8 14.82 -3.31 20.36
C THR A 8 14.09 -2.47 19.33
N THR A 9 14.30 -2.75 18.04
CA THR A 9 13.63 -2.04 16.93
C THR A 9 12.12 -2.25 16.98
N LEU A 10 11.67 -3.48 17.25
CA LEU A 10 10.24 -3.80 17.41
C LEU A 10 9.62 -3.04 18.58
N VAL A 11 10.28 -3.02 19.74
CA VAL A 11 9.82 -2.28 20.92
C VAL A 11 9.74 -0.78 20.62
N LEU A 12 10.74 -0.22 19.95
CA LEU A 12 10.74 1.20 19.56
C LEU A 12 9.62 1.55 18.58
N PHE A 13 9.31 0.66 17.63
CA PHE A 13 8.15 0.85 16.75
C PHE A 13 6.82 0.83 17.51
N VAL A 14 6.66 -0.08 18.46
CA VAL A 14 5.44 -0.15 19.29
C VAL A 14 5.32 1.08 20.21
N TRP A 15 6.44 1.56 20.74
CA TRP A 15 6.46 2.74 21.63
C TRP A 15 6.04 4.02 20.91
N ASN A 16 6.20 4.09 19.58
CA ASN A 16 5.75 5.16 18.70
C ASN A 16 6.06 6.60 19.16
N ARG A 17 7.11 6.76 19.96
CA ARG A 17 7.51 8.07 20.50
C ARG A 17 8.45 8.82 19.56
N TRP A 18 9.18 8.07 18.74
CA TRP A 18 10.16 8.58 17.77
C TRP A 18 9.62 8.32 16.36
N ARG A 19 9.98 9.19 15.41
CA ARG A 19 9.63 8.98 14.01
C ARG A 19 10.17 7.64 13.54
N TYR A 20 9.33 6.84 12.89
CA TYR A 20 9.65 5.50 12.41
C TYR A 20 10.90 5.49 11.52
N ASP A 21 11.08 6.53 10.71
CA ASP A 21 12.27 6.72 9.86
C ASP A 21 13.57 6.71 10.69
N LEU A 22 13.57 7.42 11.82
CA LEU A 22 14.74 7.52 12.70
C LEU A 22 15.04 6.19 13.38
N VAL A 23 14.01 5.48 13.81
CA VAL A 23 14.15 4.15 14.41
C VAL A 23 14.72 3.16 13.39
N ALA A 24 14.21 3.17 12.15
CA ALA A 24 14.69 2.33 11.08
C ALA A 24 16.16 2.62 10.73
N MET A 25 16.51 3.90 10.51
CA MET A 25 17.90 4.31 10.22
C MET A 25 18.85 3.98 11.39
N GLY A 26 18.42 4.18 12.63
CA GLY A 26 19.20 3.83 13.82
C GLY A 26 19.45 2.33 13.95
N SER A 27 18.44 1.50 13.63
CA SER A 27 18.58 0.04 13.65
C SER A 27 19.54 -0.48 12.58
N LEU A 28 19.50 0.12 11.38
CA LEU A 28 20.42 -0.18 10.29
C LEU A 28 21.86 0.20 10.68
N LEU A 29 22.07 1.42 11.20
CA LEU A 29 23.37 1.85 11.72
C LEU A 29 23.91 0.92 12.80
N ALA A 30 23.07 0.53 13.77
CA ALA A 30 23.45 -0.41 14.82
C ALA A 30 23.85 -1.77 14.24
N ALA A 31 23.16 -2.27 13.22
CA ALA A 31 23.49 -3.52 12.54
C ALA A 31 24.80 -3.42 11.74
N THR A 32 25.08 -2.30 11.09
CA THR A 32 26.34 -2.07 10.36
C THR A 32 27.53 -1.96 11.32
N VAL A 33 27.40 -1.17 12.40
CA VAL A 33 28.48 -1.02 13.41
C VAL A 33 28.74 -2.35 14.13
N ALA A 34 27.71 -3.16 14.34
CA ALA A 34 27.82 -4.52 14.87
C ALA A 34 28.49 -5.51 13.90
N GLY A 35 28.84 -5.12 12.68
CA GLY A 35 29.45 -5.97 11.66
C GLY A 35 28.49 -7.02 11.07
N LEU A 36 27.18 -6.85 11.27
CA LEU A 36 26.16 -7.81 10.82
C LEU A 36 25.76 -7.59 9.37
N VAL A 37 25.96 -6.38 8.85
CA VAL A 37 25.67 -6.00 7.46
C VAL A 37 26.94 -5.37 6.86
N PRO A 38 27.47 -5.88 5.74
CA PRO A 38 28.60 -5.28 5.05
C PRO A 38 28.27 -3.84 4.63
N ALA A 39 29.20 -2.91 4.81
CA ALA A 39 29.00 -1.48 4.50
C ALA A 39 28.54 -1.24 3.04
N GLU A 40 28.98 -2.09 2.12
CA GLU A 40 28.64 -2.07 0.70
C GLU A 40 27.17 -2.47 0.43
N GLU A 41 26.58 -3.29 1.29
CA GLU A 41 25.22 -3.81 1.15
C GLU A 41 24.17 -3.03 1.97
N VAL A 42 24.61 -2.10 2.83
CA VAL A 42 23.72 -1.31 3.71
C VAL A 42 22.59 -0.62 2.93
N PHE A 43 22.87 -0.14 1.73
CA PHE A 43 21.90 0.55 0.89
C PHE A 43 21.23 -0.34 -0.16
N ALA A 44 21.58 -1.63 -0.22
CA ALA A 44 21.00 -2.55 -1.21
C ALA A 44 19.47 -2.66 -1.10
N GLY A 45 18.92 -2.45 0.11
CA GLY A 45 17.47 -2.43 0.36
C GLY A 45 16.72 -1.28 -0.33
N PHE A 46 17.37 -0.16 -0.65
CA PHE A 46 16.73 0.95 -1.36
C PHE A 46 16.43 0.63 -2.83
N GLY A 47 17.23 -0.25 -3.44
CA GLY A 47 17.00 -0.76 -4.80
C GLY A 47 15.98 -1.90 -4.85
N HIS A 48 15.42 -2.32 -3.72
CA HIS A 48 14.48 -3.43 -3.69
C HIS A 48 13.23 -3.10 -4.53
N PRO A 49 12.76 -4.01 -5.41
CA PRO A 49 11.61 -3.77 -6.28
C PRO A 49 10.39 -3.22 -5.54
N ALA A 50 10.14 -3.69 -4.31
CA ALA A 50 9.03 -3.20 -3.48
C ALA A 50 9.12 -1.70 -3.16
N VAL A 51 10.32 -1.17 -2.86
CA VAL A 51 10.52 0.26 -2.58
C VAL A 51 10.23 1.08 -3.83
N ILE A 52 10.74 0.63 -4.98
CA ILE A 52 10.52 1.26 -6.28
C ILE A 52 9.03 1.25 -6.64
N THR A 53 8.34 0.12 -6.43
CA THR A 53 6.90 0.02 -6.67
C THR A 53 6.11 1.02 -5.84
N VAL A 54 6.38 1.12 -4.54
CA VAL A 54 5.70 2.09 -3.66
C VAL A 54 5.96 3.52 -4.13
N ALA A 55 7.20 3.87 -4.48
CA ALA A 55 7.53 5.19 -5.01
C ALA A 55 6.78 5.50 -6.32
N ALA A 56 6.80 4.58 -7.29
CA ALA A 56 6.11 4.73 -8.57
C ALA A 56 4.60 4.89 -8.38
N VAL A 57 4.01 4.12 -7.46
CA VAL A 57 2.59 4.19 -7.11
C VAL A 57 2.22 5.53 -6.47
N LEU A 58 3.04 6.07 -5.57
CA LEU A 58 2.81 7.39 -4.98
C LEU A 58 2.90 8.52 -6.03
N ILE A 59 3.84 8.41 -6.97
CA ILE A 59 3.97 9.34 -8.10
C ILE A 59 2.74 9.25 -9.00
N LEU A 60 2.33 8.04 -9.38
CA LEU A 60 1.15 7.81 -10.21
C LEU A 60 -0.12 8.30 -9.52
N SER A 61 -0.22 8.09 -8.21
CA SER A 61 -1.32 8.61 -7.38
C SER A 61 -1.44 10.12 -7.48
N ARG A 62 -0.35 10.86 -7.28
CA ARG A 62 -0.31 12.32 -7.46
C ARG A 62 -0.55 12.75 -8.91
N GLY A 63 -0.03 12.01 -9.88
CA GLY A 63 -0.25 12.27 -11.30
C GLY A 63 -1.73 12.22 -11.68
N LEU A 64 -2.45 11.19 -11.22
CA LEU A 64 -3.89 11.04 -11.45
C LEU A 64 -4.72 12.09 -10.72
N LEU A 65 -4.31 12.50 -9.52
CA LEU A 65 -4.93 13.62 -8.79
C LEU A 65 -4.79 14.93 -9.58
N ASN A 66 -3.58 15.26 -10.01
CA ASN A 66 -3.31 16.49 -10.79
C ASN A 66 -3.96 16.48 -12.17
N ALA A 67 -4.15 15.30 -12.78
CA ALA A 67 -4.83 15.15 -14.06
C ALA A 67 -6.38 15.25 -13.97
N GLY A 68 -6.96 15.39 -12.77
CA GLY A 68 -8.41 15.49 -12.59
C GLY A 68 -9.18 14.20 -12.88
N VAL A 69 -8.48 13.06 -12.95
CA VAL A 69 -9.10 11.74 -13.12
C VAL A 69 -9.95 11.41 -11.90
N VAL A 70 -9.46 11.78 -10.72
CA VAL A 70 -10.15 11.64 -9.43
C VAL A 70 -11.47 12.41 -9.42
N ASP A 71 -11.49 13.65 -9.92
CA ASP A 71 -12.72 14.45 -10.04
C ASP A 71 -13.70 13.86 -11.05
N SER A 72 -13.18 13.26 -12.13
CA SER A 72 -14.01 12.63 -13.16
C SER A 72 -14.67 11.35 -12.65
N ILE A 73 -13.93 10.53 -11.89
CA ILE A 73 -14.46 9.36 -11.19
C ILE A 73 -15.52 9.79 -10.17
N ALA A 74 -15.23 10.81 -9.36
CA ALA A 74 -16.15 11.33 -8.35
C ALA A 74 -17.47 11.84 -8.98
N ARG A 75 -17.40 12.56 -10.10
CA ARG A 75 -18.57 13.00 -10.89
C ARG A 75 -19.35 11.85 -11.52
N SER A 76 -18.68 10.76 -11.87
CA SER A 76 -19.36 9.57 -12.40
C SER A 76 -20.08 8.82 -11.28
N LEU A 77 -19.42 8.69 -10.12
CA LEU A 77 -20.00 8.07 -8.93
C LEU A 77 -21.14 8.88 -8.30
N SER A 78 -21.14 10.21 -8.40
CA SER A 78 -22.27 11.02 -7.93
C SER A 78 -23.57 10.73 -8.68
N ARG A 79 -23.51 10.14 -9.88
CA ARG A 79 -24.69 9.68 -10.63
C ARG A 79 -25.29 8.37 -10.11
N VAL A 80 -24.56 7.64 -9.25
CA VAL A 80 -25.03 6.40 -8.61
C VAL A 80 -26.09 6.70 -7.54
N GLY A 81 -26.26 7.97 -7.16
CA GLY A 81 -27.26 8.43 -6.21
C GLY A 81 -26.73 8.55 -4.78
N SER A 82 -27.64 8.84 -3.84
CA SER A 82 -27.32 9.11 -2.43
C SER A 82 -27.31 7.86 -1.54
N GLN A 83 -27.58 6.67 -2.09
CA GLN A 83 -27.63 5.45 -1.29
C GLN A 83 -26.22 4.98 -0.89
N PRO A 84 -25.88 4.94 0.40
CA PRO A 84 -24.53 4.57 0.85
C PRO A 84 -24.10 3.16 0.41
N MET A 85 -25.05 2.22 0.27
CA MET A 85 -24.76 0.86 -0.19
C MET A 85 -24.28 0.83 -1.66
N ALA A 86 -24.93 1.61 -2.54
CA ALA A 86 -24.57 1.69 -3.96
C ALA A 86 -23.23 2.40 -4.16
N GLN A 87 -22.98 3.43 -3.34
CA GLN A 87 -21.72 4.16 -3.24
C GLN A 87 -20.55 3.26 -2.82
N VAL A 88 -20.76 2.45 -1.77
CA VAL A 88 -19.79 1.45 -1.31
C VAL A 88 -19.54 0.39 -2.38
N ALA A 89 -20.58 -0.14 -3.03
CA ALA A 89 -20.43 -1.13 -4.08
C ALA A 89 -19.62 -0.60 -5.27
N ALA A 90 -19.92 0.62 -5.75
CA ALA A 90 -19.20 1.25 -6.85
C ALA A 90 -17.72 1.50 -6.52
N LEU A 91 -17.43 2.04 -5.33
CA LEU A 91 -16.05 2.25 -4.87
C LEU A 91 -15.29 0.93 -4.69
N THR A 92 -15.97 -0.11 -4.19
CA THR A 92 -15.38 -1.44 -3.96
C THR A 92 -15.03 -2.13 -5.28
N VAL A 93 -15.90 -2.06 -6.29
CA VAL A 93 -15.61 -2.59 -7.63
C VAL A 93 -14.46 -1.84 -8.28
N LEU A 94 -14.47 -0.51 -8.18
CA LEU A 94 -13.42 0.33 -8.75
C LEU A 94 -12.06 0.07 -8.09
N ILE A 95 -12.01 -0.03 -6.75
CA ILE A 95 -10.77 -0.32 -6.06
C ILE A 95 -10.30 -1.74 -6.32
N ALA A 96 -11.18 -2.73 -6.42
CA ALA A 96 -10.81 -4.09 -6.76
C ALA A 96 -10.17 -4.15 -8.15
N PHE A 97 -10.73 -3.41 -9.12
CA PHE A 97 -10.15 -3.28 -10.45
C PHE A 97 -8.79 -2.56 -10.42
N CYS A 98 -8.68 -1.40 -9.77
CA CYS A 98 -7.41 -0.67 -9.66
C CYS A 98 -6.33 -1.44 -8.89
N SER A 99 -6.71 -2.16 -7.81
CA SER A 99 -5.82 -3.03 -7.04
C SER A 99 -5.38 -4.27 -7.83
N GLY A 100 -6.09 -4.58 -8.92
CA GLY A 100 -5.67 -5.56 -9.92
C GLY A 100 -4.36 -5.17 -10.61
N PHE A 101 -4.19 -3.88 -10.90
CA PHE A 101 -3.05 -3.32 -11.65
C PHE A 101 -1.99 -2.64 -10.76
N MET A 102 -2.30 -2.39 -9.49
CA MET A 102 -1.46 -1.62 -8.56
C MET A 102 -1.44 -2.27 -7.17
N SER A 103 -0.43 -1.96 -6.35
CA SER A 103 -0.40 -2.41 -4.94
C SER A 103 -1.62 -1.89 -4.15
N ASN A 104 -2.05 -2.65 -3.14
CA ASN A 104 -3.20 -2.31 -2.28
C ASN A 104 -3.08 -0.90 -1.69
N VAL A 105 -1.86 -0.52 -1.26
CA VAL A 105 -1.57 0.81 -0.69
C VAL A 105 -1.80 1.91 -1.74
N GLY A 106 -1.44 1.64 -2.98
CA GLY A 106 -1.62 2.55 -4.10
C GLY A 106 -3.06 2.81 -4.49
N ALA A 107 -3.81 1.72 -4.65
CA ALA A 107 -5.22 1.78 -4.98
C ALA A 107 -6.01 2.48 -3.86
N LEU A 108 -5.70 2.17 -2.60
CA LEU A 108 -6.28 2.85 -1.44
C LEU A 108 -5.93 4.34 -1.43
N ALA A 109 -4.67 4.72 -1.62
CA ALA A 109 -4.24 6.12 -1.63
C ALA A 109 -4.93 6.95 -2.72
N LEU A 110 -5.21 6.35 -3.87
CA LEU A 110 -5.94 6.96 -4.97
C LEU A 110 -7.43 7.21 -4.68
N LEU A 111 -8.10 6.24 -4.06
CA LEU A 111 -9.56 6.27 -3.88
C LEU A 111 -9.99 6.80 -2.51
N MET A 112 -9.09 6.88 -1.54
CA MET A 112 -9.33 7.52 -0.25
C MET A 112 -9.82 8.98 -0.36
N PRO A 113 -9.20 9.88 -1.15
CA PRO A 113 -9.71 11.24 -1.31
C PRO A 113 -11.10 11.27 -1.94
N VAL A 114 -11.40 10.38 -2.90
CA VAL A 114 -12.74 10.24 -3.50
C VAL A 114 -13.76 9.84 -2.45
N ALA A 115 -13.46 8.82 -1.64
CA ALA A 115 -14.36 8.32 -0.61
C ALA A 115 -14.63 9.38 0.48
N ILE A 116 -13.60 10.12 0.90
CA ILE A 116 -13.75 11.23 1.85
C ILE A 116 -14.63 12.34 1.26
N TRP A 117 -14.37 12.75 0.03
CA TRP A 117 -15.18 13.76 -0.64
C TRP A 117 -16.65 13.34 -0.74
N MET A 118 -16.90 12.10 -1.16
CA MET A 118 -18.26 11.57 -1.35
C MET A 118 -19.02 11.45 -0.02
N SER A 119 -18.32 11.01 1.04
CA SER A 119 -18.87 10.96 2.40
C SER A 119 -19.31 12.35 2.88
N ARG A 120 -18.49 13.38 2.63
CA ARG A 120 -18.77 14.77 3.01
C ARG A 120 -19.93 15.35 2.23
N GLN A 121 -20.03 15.05 0.93
CA GLN A 121 -21.09 15.59 0.09
C GLN A 121 -22.49 15.05 0.46
N HIS A 122 -22.55 13.81 0.97
CA HIS A 122 -23.79 13.14 1.36
C HIS A 122 -24.04 13.12 2.88
N GLY A 123 -23.19 13.78 3.67
CA GLY A 123 -23.32 13.85 5.13
C GLY A 123 -23.08 12.52 5.88
N HIS A 124 -22.40 11.56 5.26
CA HIS A 124 -22.07 10.28 5.88
C HIS A 124 -20.70 10.32 6.57
N SER A 125 -20.51 9.48 7.59
CA SER A 125 -19.19 9.33 8.23
C SER A 125 -18.19 8.74 7.23
N PRO A 126 -16.96 9.28 7.08
CA PRO A 126 -15.95 8.74 6.17
C PRO A 126 -15.64 7.25 6.39
N SER A 127 -15.65 6.80 7.65
CA SER A 127 -15.37 5.41 8.03
C SER A 127 -16.31 4.40 7.37
N LEU A 128 -17.58 4.78 7.13
CA LEU A 128 -18.58 3.92 6.46
C LEU A 128 -18.20 3.57 5.02
N LEU A 129 -17.49 4.47 4.32
CA LEU A 129 -17.01 4.21 2.96
C LEU A 129 -15.57 3.72 2.95
N LEU A 130 -14.73 4.22 3.85
CA LEU A 130 -13.30 3.87 3.91
C LEU A 130 -13.06 2.42 4.37
N MET A 131 -13.84 1.91 5.31
CA MET A 131 -13.65 0.55 5.84
C MET A 131 -13.95 -0.53 4.78
N PRO A 132 -15.11 -0.51 4.08
CA PRO A 132 -15.35 -1.44 2.97
C PRO A 132 -14.34 -1.29 1.83
N LEU A 133 -13.91 -0.07 1.53
CA LEU A 133 -12.93 0.23 0.49
C LEU A 133 -11.55 -0.36 0.82
N ALA A 134 -11.12 -0.33 2.09
CA ALA A 134 -9.92 -1.01 2.54
C ALA A 134 -10.00 -2.53 2.37
N PHE A 135 -11.11 -3.15 2.80
CA PHE A 135 -11.35 -4.58 2.59
C PHE A 135 -11.45 -4.95 1.11
N GLY A 136 -12.06 -4.11 0.29
CA GLY A 136 -12.14 -4.25 -1.16
C GLY A 136 -10.78 -4.20 -1.83
N SER A 137 -9.89 -3.30 -1.39
CA SER A 137 -8.50 -3.26 -1.85
C SER A 137 -7.73 -4.51 -1.46
N LEU A 138 -7.92 -5.01 -0.23
CA LEU A 138 -7.32 -6.27 0.23
C LEU A 138 -7.81 -7.47 -0.61
N LEU A 139 -9.11 -7.58 -0.85
CA LEU A 139 -9.72 -8.63 -1.69
C LEU A 139 -9.27 -8.53 -3.15
N GLY A 140 -9.27 -7.33 -3.74
CA GLY A 140 -8.80 -7.08 -5.11
C GLY A 140 -7.33 -7.46 -5.30
N GLY A 141 -6.48 -7.13 -4.32
CA GLY A 141 -5.07 -7.50 -4.32
C GLY A 141 -4.79 -8.99 -4.09
N MET A 142 -5.78 -9.77 -3.63
CA MET A 142 -5.71 -11.23 -3.58
C MET A 142 -6.14 -11.88 -4.91
N ILE A 143 -6.89 -11.17 -5.76
CA ILE A 143 -7.33 -11.66 -7.07
C ILE A 143 -6.18 -11.57 -8.11
N THR A 144 -5.19 -10.68 -7.93
CA THR A 144 -4.03 -10.57 -8.83
C THR A 144 -2.67 -10.77 -8.15
N LEU A 145 -1.72 -11.34 -8.89
CA LEU A 145 -0.35 -11.67 -8.44
C LEU A 145 0.49 -10.45 -8.00
N ILE A 146 0.00 -9.22 -8.24
CA ILE A 146 0.71 -7.94 -8.05
C ILE A 146 0.38 -7.30 -6.67
N GLY A 147 -0.72 -7.70 -6.03
CA GLY A 147 -1.32 -6.91 -4.94
C GLY A 147 -0.64 -7.00 -3.58
N THR A 148 0.05 -8.09 -3.26
CA THR A 148 0.61 -8.29 -1.91
C THR A 148 2.10 -8.67 -1.93
N PRO A 149 2.95 -8.04 -1.09
CA PRO A 149 4.36 -8.40 -0.92
C PRO A 149 4.63 -9.90 -0.77
N PRO A 150 3.83 -10.68 0.02
CA PRO A 150 4.03 -12.14 0.11
C PRO A 150 3.80 -12.89 -1.20
N ASN A 151 2.83 -12.51 -2.05
CA ASN A 151 2.62 -13.17 -3.35
C ASN A 151 3.80 -12.92 -4.30
N ILE A 152 4.33 -11.70 -4.30
CA ILE A 152 5.53 -11.35 -5.08
C ILE A 152 6.75 -12.13 -4.58
N ILE A 153 6.92 -12.24 -3.26
CA ILE A 153 8.01 -13.01 -2.64
C ILE A 153 7.90 -14.50 -3.00
N ILE A 154 6.70 -15.09 -2.92
CA ILE A 154 6.48 -16.51 -3.27
C ILE A 154 6.67 -16.75 -4.78
N ALA A 155 6.22 -15.83 -5.63
CA ALA A 155 6.44 -15.92 -7.08
C ALA A 155 7.92 -15.80 -7.45
N ALA A 156 8.66 -14.90 -6.79
CA ALA A 156 10.11 -14.75 -6.95
C ALA A 156 10.86 -16.01 -6.47
N TYR A 157 10.44 -16.60 -5.34
CA TYR A 157 11.02 -17.83 -4.80
C TYR A 157 10.76 -19.04 -5.70
N ARG A 158 9.53 -19.17 -6.26
CA ARG A 158 9.20 -20.25 -7.22
C ARG A 158 9.98 -20.13 -8.53
N LYS A 159 10.24 -18.91 -9.00
CA LYS A 159 11.07 -18.67 -10.19
C LYS A 159 12.53 -19.05 -9.94
N GLN A 160 13.05 -18.83 -8.73
CA GLN A 160 14.37 -19.34 -8.31
C GLN A 160 14.39 -20.87 -8.12
N ALA A 161 13.27 -21.48 -7.75
CA ALA A 161 13.14 -22.93 -7.59
C ALA A 161 12.81 -23.71 -8.89
N GLY A 162 12.76 -23.04 -10.05
CA GLY A 162 12.53 -23.69 -11.35
C GLY A 162 11.09 -24.13 -11.63
N LEU A 163 10.11 -23.67 -10.84
CA LEU A 163 8.70 -24.02 -11.00
C LEU A 163 7.96 -22.98 -11.86
N ALA A 164 6.98 -23.43 -12.65
CA ALA A 164 6.17 -22.56 -13.49
C ALA A 164 5.49 -21.44 -12.66
N PRO A 165 5.44 -20.19 -13.17
CA PRO A 165 4.67 -19.12 -12.54
C PRO A 165 3.18 -19.48 -12.54
N PHE A 166 2.43 -18.96 -11.58
CA PHE A 166 0.97 -19.06 -11.65
C PHE A 166 0.45 -18.18 -12.79
N GLY A 167 -0.24 -18.84 -13.73
CA GLY A 167 -1.24 -18.27 -14.62
C GLY A 167 -2.61 -18.75 -14.18
#